data_AF-A0A3M7G8Q1-F1
#
_entry.id   AF-A0A3M7G8Q1-F1
#
_cell.length_a   1.000
_cell.length_b   1.000
_cell.length_c   1.000
_cell.angle_alpha   90.00
_cell.angle_beta   90.00
_cell.angle_gamma   90.00
#
_symmetry.space_group_name_H-M   'P 1'
#
loop_
_entity.id
_entity.type
_entity.pdbx_description
1 polymer ?
#
loop_
_entity_poly.entity_id
_entity_poly.type
_entity_poly.pdbx_seq_one_letter_code
_entity_poly.pdbx_strand_id
1 'polypeptide(L)'
;MTSINRVQVGKPAPDFNCTAVVDGRLKEVTLTSYTQANHWLILIFFPKAFSFICPTEIKAFSARLEEFLYSRSCAVVFASTDSEHCLKAWNATGDMEGGLGGVHVPLMSDCNHRLSRDYGVLIEEEGVAQRALFIIDPKGVVRSITVNDADVGRSVDEAQRVLDALKFKDEFGEGCPVDWKKGDAGINTTTPLEGKLELKKSWSEWARPKLQRAWSGTSARSSHGAAPSLMTLGNVAGNGPASPVPNMSPHHASLTKLNREGFASVESLGALVSPTTPNRLENDLDEAMLAQRMENMKAAMANSGMSVGIAS
;
A
#
# COMPACT_ATOMS: atom_id res chain seq x y z
N MET A 1 -29.14 11.86 24.42
CA MET A 1 -28.01 11.17 23.76
C MET A 1 -28.44 10.85 22.33
N THR A 2 -28.14 11.74 21.39
CA THR A 2 -28.34 11.47 19.97
C THR A 2 -27.37 10.37 19.55
N SER A 3 -27.84 9.35 18.83
CA SER A 3 -26.96 8.32 18.28
C SER A 3 -25.96 8.96 17.34
N ILE A 4 -24.69 9.10 17.77
CA ILE A 4 -23.59 9.51 16.87
C ILE A 4 -23.55 8.44 15.78
N ASN A 5 -23.84 8.86 14.55
CA ASN A 5 -23.95 7.96 13.41
C ASN A 5 -22.54 7.59 12.95
N ARG A 6 -21.88 6.71 13.72
CA ARG A 6 -20.48 6.31 13.50
C ARG A 6 -20.33 5.83 12.06
N VAL A 7 -19.26 6.27 11.42
CA VAL A 7 -18.88 5.84 10.07
C VAL A 7 -18.88 4.32 9.94
N GLN A 8 -19.41 3.81 8.81
CA GLN A 8 -19.59 2.38 8.55
C GLN A 8 -19.27 2.04 7.11
N VAL A 9 -18.63 0.89 6.89
CA VAL A 9 -18.43 0.34 5.54
C VAL A 9 -19.80 0.08 4.88
N GLY A 10 -19.93 0.48 3.61
CA GLY A 10 -21.17 0.40 2.85
C GLY A 10 -22.17 1.52 3.14
N LYS A 11 -21.79 2.57 3.89
CA LYS A 11 -22.59 3.78 4.12
C LYS A 11 -21.88 5.01 3.53
N PRO A 12 -22.62 6.10 3.26
CA PRO A 12 -22.02 7.39 2.91
C PRO A 12 -20.98 7.82 3.96
N ALA A 13 -19.86 8.34 3.49
CA ALA A 13 -18.84 8.94 4.33
C ALA A 13 -19.38 10.25 4.95
N PRO A 14 -19.01 10.58 6.19
CA PRO A 14 -19.31 11.90 6.75
C PRO A 14 -18.70 13.01 5.88
N ASP A 15 -19.54 13.98 5.50
CA ASP A 15 -19.13 15.11 4.69
C ASP A 15 -18.23 16.08 5.48
N PHE A 16 -17.32 16.73 4.78
CA PHE A 16 -16.36 17.67 5.36
C PHE A 16 -16.07 18.84 4.43
N ASN A 17 -15.79 19.99 5.04
CA ASN A 17 -15.08 21.12 4.45
C ASN A 17 -14.04 21.59 5.47
N CYS A 18 -12.77 21.51 5.10
CA CYS A 18 -11.64 21.75 5.98
C CYS A 18 -10.51 22.49 5.24
N THR A 19 -9.76 23.29 5.97
CA THR A 19 -8.53 23.89 5.44
C THR A 19 -7.41 22.87 5.44
N ALA A 20 -6.67 22.75 4.32
CA ALA A 20 -5.51 21.89 4.19
C ALA A 20 -4.29 22.63 3.63
N VAL A 21 -3.11 22.15 3.98
CA VAL A 21 -1.85 22.53 3.35
C VAL A 21 -1.68 21.73 2.08
N VAL A 22 -1.67 22.40 0.93
CA VAL A 22 -1.46 21.81 -0.40
C VAL A 22 -0.41 22.64 -1.13
N ASP A 23 0.70 22.01 -1.53
CA ASP A 23 1.87 22.68 -2.12
C ASP A 23 2.39 23.85 -1.25
N GLY A 24 2.43 23.66 0.07
CA GLY A 24 2.82 24.68 1.06
C GLY A 24 1.84 25.85 1.23
N ARG A 25 0.67 25.81 0.59
CA ARG A 25 -0.37 26.87 0.66
C ARG A 25 -1.62 26.35 1.36
N LEU A 26 -2.33 27.25 2.04
CA LEU A 26 -3.63 26.92 2.62
C LEU A 26 -4.68 26.93 1.50
N LYS A 27 -5.48 25.86 1.40
CA LYS A 27 -6.60 25.70 0.46
C LYS A 27 -7.75 25.00 1.19
N GLU A 28 -8.99 25.35 0.88
CA GLU A 28 -10.15 24.56 1.31
C GLU A 28 -10.23 23.25 0.52
N VAL A 29 -10.60 22.17 1.19
CA VAL A 29 -10.84 20.85 0.60
C VAL A 29 -12.14 20.25 1.14
N THR A 30 -12.92 19.66 0.24
CA THR A 30 -14.23 19.06 0.57
C THR A 30 -14.30 17.61 0.11
N LEU A 31 -15.16 16.79 0.72
CA LEU A 31 -15.43 15.45 0.19
C LEU A 31 -15.98 15.53 -1.25
N THR A 32 -16.82 16.53 -1.49
CA THR A 32 -17.50 16.76 -2.77
C THR A 32 -16.52 17.04 -3.93
N SER A 33 -15.38 17.72 -3.70
CA SER A 33 -14.43 17.97 -4.79
C SER A 33 -13.77 16.68 -5.31
N TYR A 34 -13.56 15.69 -4.44
CA TYR A 34 -13.03 14.38 -4.84
C TYR A 34 -14.07 13.53 -5.57
N THR A 35 -15.31 13.49 -5.09
CA THR A 35 -16.38 12.72 -5.73
C THR A 35 -16.80 13.32 -7.08
N GLN A 36 -16.84 14.65 -7.20
CA GLN A 36 -17.10 15.34 -8.48
C GLN A 36 -15.99 15.12 -9.52
N ALA A 37 -14.74 14.96 -9.09
CA ALA A 37 -13.63 14.55 -9.96
C ALA A 37 -13.67 13.06 -10.33
N ASN A 38 -14.72 12.32 -9.92
CA ASN A 38 -14.83 10.86 -10.06
C ASN A 38 -13.63 10.10 -9.44
N HIS A 39 -13.00 10.67 -8.42
CA HIS A 39 -11.84 10.10 -7.76
C HIS A 39 -12.22 9.26 -6.55
N TRP A 40 -11.48 8.17 -6.35
CA TRP A 40 -11.41 7.49 -5.05
C TRP A 40 -10.66 8.38 -4.06
N LEU A 41 -10.97 8.28 -2.77
CA LEU A 41 -10.28 9.02 -1.72
C LEU A 41 -9.76 8.07 -0.65
N ILE A 42 -8.45 8.13 -0.37
CA ILE A 42 -7.86 7.57 0.85
C ILE A 42 -7.67 8.72 1.84
N LEU A 43 -8.50 8.75 2.88
CA LEU A 43 -8.41 9.70 4.00
C LEU A 43 -7.66 9.05 5.17
N ILE A 44 -6.57 9.67 5.60
CA ILE A 44 -5.61 9.09 6.56
C ILE A 44 -5.49 9.99 7.78
N PHE A 45 -6.06 9.57 8.91
CA PHE A 45 -5.84 10.22 10.19
C PHE A 45 -4.49 9.85 10.78
N PHE A 46 -3.83 10.81 11.44
CA PHE A 46 -2.62 10.58 12.22
C PHE A 46 -2.68 11.38 13.55
N PRO A 47 -2.04 10.89 14.63
CA PRO A 47 -2.18 11.51 15.94
C PRO A 47 -1.68 12.96 16.04
N LYS A 48 -0.46 13.23 15.55
CA LYS A 48 0.20 14.52 15.78
C LYS A 48 1.34 14.83 14.82
N ALA A 49 1.48 16.10 14.45
CA ALA A 49 2.67 16.70 13.86
C ALA A 49 3.88 16.65 14.82
N PHE A 50 5.10 16.85 14.28
CA PHE A 50 6.37 16.81 15.03
C PHE A 50 6.53 15.59 15.95
N SER A 51 6.17 14.40 15.43
CA SER A 51 6.29 13.10 16.11
C SER A 51 7.13 12.11 15.30
N PHE A 52 7.41 10.92 15.86
CA PHE A 52 8.38 9.99 15.26
C PHE A 52 7.84 9.13 14.11
N ILE A 53 6.62 8.59 14.24
CA ILE A 53 6.05 7.63 13.26
C ILE A 53 5.26 8.35 12.16
N CYS A 54 4.48 9.38 12.50
CA CYS A 54 3.68 10.13 11.51
C CYS A 54 4.45 10.62 10.27
N PRO A 55 5.67 11.20 10.36
CA PRO A 55 6.39 11.65 9.18
C PRO A 55 6.82 10.50 8.26
N THR A 56 7.03 9.28 8.78
CA THR A 56 7.41 8.13 7.95
C THR A 56 6.24 7.68 7.07
N GLU A 57 5.02 7.64 7.63
CA GLU A 57 3.80 7.33 6.87
C GLU A 57 3.54 8.39 5.79
N ILE A 58 3.56 9.68 6.18
CA ILE A 58 3.27 10.81 5.28
C ILE A 58 4.27 10.84 4.10
N LYS A 59 5.56 10.65 4.37
CA LYS A 59 6.60 10.58 3.31
C LYS A 59 6.43 9.34 2.44
N ALA A 60 6.13 8.17 3.01
CA ALA A 60 5.96 6.93 2.26
C ALA A 60 4.75 6.93 1.31
N PHE A 61 3.68 7.65 1.66
CA PHE A 61 2.55 7.93 0.76
C PHE A 61 2.89 9.04 -0.24
N SER A 62 3.54 10.14 0.18
CA SER A 62 3.90 11.25 -0.71
C SER A 62 4.86 10.83 -1.82
N ALA A 63 5.81 9.94 -1.53
CA ALA A 63 6.75 9.39 -2.52
C ALA A 63 6.07 8.54 -3.62
N ARG A 64 4.81 8.14 -3.41
CA ARG A 64 4.01 7.31 -4.34
C ARG A 64 2.68 7.96 -4.72
N LEU A 65 2.52 9.25 -4.44
CA LEU A 65 1.26 9.97 -4.67
C LEU A 65 0.80 9.90 -6.14
N GLU A 66 1.76 9.92 -7.07
CA GLU A 66 1.49 9.78 -8.51
C GLU A 66 0.87 8.43 -8.89
N GLU A 67 1.25 7.33 -8.23
CA GLU A 67 0.68 5.99 -8.45
C GLU A 67 -0.78 5.88 -7.97
N PHE A 68 -1.16 6.69 -6.98
CA PHE A 68 -2.55 6.81 -6.54
C PHE A 68 -3.34 7.70 -7.51
N LEU A 69 -2.82 8.90 -7.80
CA LEU A 69 -3.51 9.89 -8.63
C LEU A 69 -3.72 9.39 -10.07
N TYR A 70 -2.65 9.00 -10.75
CA TYR A 70 -2.69 8.73 -12.19
C TYR A 70 -3.00 7.26 -12.50
N SER A 71 -2.40 6.30 -11.79
CA SER A 71 -2.61 4.88 -12.09
C SER A 71 -3.88 4.29 -11.45
N ARG A 72 -4.50 5.00 -10.51
CA ARG A 72 -5.69 4.52 -9.77
C ARG A 72 -6.83 5.53 -9.66
N SER A 73 -6.70 6.75 -10.21
CA SER A 73 -7.70 7.82 -10.09
C SER A 73 -8.12 8.06 -8.63
N CYS A 74 -7.11 8.17 -7.75
CA CYS A 74 -7.29 8.18 -6.31
C CYS A 74 -6.50 9.31 -5.66
N ALA A 75 -7.20 10.19 -4.94
CA ALA A 75 -6.58 11.17 -4.06
C ALA A 75 -6.19 10.54 -2.72
N VAL A 76 -5.08 11.01 -2.14
CA VAL A 76 -4.65 10.68 -0.78
C VAL A 76 -4.60 11.97 0.02
N VAL A 77 -5.21 11.99 1.21
CA VAL A 77 -5.27 13.16 2.09
C VAL A 77 -4.97 12.71 3.52
N PHE A 78 -4.10 13.45 4.21
CA PHE A 78 -3.84 13.23 5.63
C PHE A 78 -4.60 14.25 6.48
N ALA A 79 -5.04 13.86 7.68
CA ALA A 79 -5.76 14.71 8.62
C ALA A 79 -5.30 14.51 10.08
N SER A 80 -5.31 15.58 10.87
CA SER A 80 -4.95 15.58 12.29
C SER A 80 -5.64 16.72 13.02
N THR A 81 -5.71 16.66 14.35
CA THR A 81 -6.24 17.76 15.17
C THR A 81 -5.28 18.96 15.29
N ASP A 82 -4.05 18.87 14.77
CA ASP A 82 -3.15 20.02 14.58
C ASP A 82 -3.75 21.10 13.67
N SER A 83 -3.46 22.37 13.96
CA SER A 83 -3.90 23.49 13.12
C SER A 83 -3.18 23.54 11.77
N GLU A 84 -3.83 24.14 10.78
CA GLU A 84 -3.30 24.33 9.43
C GLU A 84 -2.00 25.16 9.41
N HIS A 85 -1.81 26.05 10.40
CA HIS A 85 -0.56 26.76 10.62
C HIS A 85 0.56 25.85 11.17
N CYS A 86 0.24 24.95 12.10
CA CYS A 86 1.17 23.92 12.60
C CYS A 86 1.60 22.98 11.46
N LEU A 87 0.63 22.46 10.71
CA LEU A 87 0.87 21.58 9.56
C LEU A 87 1.69 22.27 8.46
N LYS A 88 1.45 23.56 8.21
CA LYS A 88 2.22 24.33 7.23
C LYS A 88 3.68 24.53 7.68
N ALA A 89 3.89 24.83 8.96
CA ALA A 89 5.23 24.92 9.52
C ALA A 89 5.95 23.56 9.44
N TRP A 90 5.31 22.47 9.88
CA TRP A 90 5.86 21.11 9.85
C TRP A 90 6.21 20.64 8.43
N ASN A 91 5.41 21.04 7.43
CA ASN A 91 5.72 20.74 6.04
C ASN A 91 6.95 21.50 5.52
N ALA A 92 7.18 22.73 6.00
CA ALA A 92 8.32 23.55 5.62
C ALA A 92 9.61 23.21 6.39
N THR A 93 9.51 22.63 7.59
CA THR A 93 10.65 22.17 8.39
C THR A 93 11.40 21.03 7.68
N GLY A 94 12.74 21.04 7.78
CA GLY A 94 13.60 20.04 7.14
C GLY A 94 13.60 18.69 7.84
N ASP A 95 13.99 17.65 7.10
CA ASP A 95 14.02 16.26 7.59
C ASP A 95 14.89 16.04 8.84
N MET A 96 16.06 16.68 8.88
CA MET A 96 16.99 16.60 10.03
C MET A 96 16.46 17.31 11.27
N GLU A 97 15.42 18.14 11.14
CA GLU A 97 14.77 18.92 12.20
C GLU A 97 13.43 18.28 12.63
N GLY A 98 13.12 17.06 12.14
CA GLY A 98 11.86 16.37 12.43
C GLY A 98 10.67 16.80 11.55
N GLY A 99 10.94 17.57 10.49
CA GLY A 99 9.95 18.03 9.53
C GLY A 99 9.64 17.04 8.39
N LEU A 100 8.75 17.46 7.50
CA LEU A 100 8.34 16.67 6.34
C LEU A 100 9.15 16.96 5.06
N GLY A 101 9.90 18.07 5.00
CA GLY A 101 10.75 18.39 3.85
C GLY A 101 10.00 18.77 2.57
N GLY A 102 8.75 19.24 2.67
CA GLY A 102 7.95 19.69 1.53
C GLY A 102 7.20 18.58 0.79
N VAL A 103 6.41 17.77 1.51
CA VAL A 103 5.55 16.74 0.91
C VAL A 103 4.41 17.32 0.07
N HIS A 104 3.97 16.54 -0.92
CA HIS A 104 2.92 16.88 -1.88
C HIS A 104 1.52 16.39 -1.47
N VAL A 105 1.42 15.48 -0.51
CA VAL A 105 0.10 15.07 0.04
C VAL A 105 -0.56 16.22 0.80
N PRO A 106 -1.86 16.51 0.56
CA PRO A 106 -2.62 17.44 1.37
C PRO A 106 -2.61 17.08 2.87
N LEU A 107 -2.32 18.07 3.71
CA LEU A 107 -2.36 17.96 5.19
C LEU A 107 -3.52 18.81 5.73
N MET A 108 -4.61 18.15 6.13
CA MET A 108 -5.88 18.74 6.55
C MET A 108 -5.91 19.02 8.07
N SER A 109 -6.39 20.21 8.44
CA SER A 109 -6.63 20.65 9.82
C SER A 109 -8.00 20.21 10.31
N ASP A 110 -8.04 19.50 11.44
CA ASP A 110 -9.23 19.20 12.23
C ASP A 110 -9.12 19.84 13.63
N CYS A 111 -8.68 21.10 13.68
CA CYS A 111 -8.46 21.84 14.93
C CYS A 111 -9.72 22.02 15.81
N ASN A 112 -10.93 21.76 15.27
CA ASN A 112 -12.20 21.76 16.01
C ASN A 112 -12.68 20.34 16.41
N HIS A 113 -11.89 19.32 16.09
CA HIS A 113 -12.13 17.89 16.35
C HIS A 113 -13.44 17.36 15.75
N ARG A 114 -14.02 18.05 14.75
CA ARG A 114 -15.29 17.62 14.15
C ARG A 114 -15.07 16.43 13.24
N LEU A 115 -14.07 16.50 12.35
CA LEU A 115 -13.83 15.47 11.34
C LEU A 115 -13.47 14.13 12.00
N SER A 116 -12.52 14.13 12.93
CA SER A 116 -12.10 12.93 13.67
C SER A 116 -13.24 12.35 14.52
N ARG A 117 -14.14 13.17 15.06
CA ARG A 117 -15.34 12.72 15.79
C ARG A 117 -16.42 12.15 14.86
N ASP A 118 -16.69 12.80 13.74
CA ASP A 118 -17.66 12.34 12.72
C ASP A 118 -17.20 11.01 12.09
N TYR A 119 -15.89 10.83 11.90
CA TYR A 119 -15.25 9.57 11.50
C TYR A 119 -14.99 8.60 12.67
N GLY A 120 -15.36 8.94 13.90
CA GLY A 120 -15.31 8.03 15.06
C GLY A 120 -13.92 7.60 15.52
N VAL A 121 -12.89 8.41 15.24
CA VAL A 121 -11.46 8.12 15.47
C VAL A 121 -10.76 9.11 16.40
N LEU A 122 -11.49 10.10 16.94
CA LEU A 122 -10.99 10.98 17.99
C LEU A 122 -10.84 10.24 19.32
N ILE A 123 -9.69 10.39 19.97
CA ILE A 123 -9.48 10.06 21.39
C ILE A 123 -9.84 11.32 22.18
N GLU A 124 -11.04 11.35 22.76
CA GLU A 124 -11.60 12.54 23.43
C GLU A 124 -10.76 12.97 24.65
N GLU A 125 -10.13 12.01 25.33
CA GLU A 125 -9.26 12.24 26.50
C GLU A 125 -7.92 12.91 26.15
N GLU A 126 -7.43 12.71 24.91
CA GLU A 126 -6.11 13.19 24.46
C GLU A 126 -6.21 14.34 23.45
N GLY A 127 -7.36 14.52 22.79
CA GLY A 127 -7.54 15.52 21.74
C GLY A 127 -6.81 15.21 20.44
N VAL A 128 -6.49 13.93 20.18
CA VAL A 128 -5.78 13.45 18.99
C VAL A 128 -6.57 12.37 18.25
N ALA A 129 -6.30 12.21 16.95
CA ALA A 129 -6.92 11.15 16.15
C ALA A 129 -6.11 9.84 16.21
N GLN A 130 -6.80 8.69 16.21
CA GLN A 130 -6.19 7.38 16.03
C GLN A 130 -5.53 7.25 14.65
N ARG A 131 -4.64 6.26 14.46
CA ARG A 131 -4.08 5.91 13.14
C ARG A 131 -5.11 5.20 12.26
N ALA A 132 -6.12 5.93 11.82
CA ALA A 132 -7.21 5.42 10.99
C ALA A 132 -7.03 5.77 9.50
N LEU A 133 -7.34 4.83 8.61
CA LEU A 133 -7.34 5.00 7.16
C LEU A 133 -8.71 4.57 6.62
N PHE A 134 -9.32 5.44 5.83
CA PHE A 134 -10.61 5.23 5.17
C PHE A 134 -10.42 5.20 3.67
N ILE A 135 -10.97 4.20 2.99
CA ILE A 135 -11.07 4.18 1.53
C ILE A 135 -12.51 4.51 1.17
N ILE A 136 -12.71 5.58 0.42
CA ILE A 136 -14.01 6.12 0.01
C ILE A 136 -14.07 6.06 -1.53
N ASP A 137 -15.18 5.59 -2.07
CA ASP A 137 -15.37 5.50 -3.53
C ASP A 137 -15.87 6.83 -4.14
N PRO A 138 -15.89 6.97 -5.48
CA PRO A 138 -16.38 8.18 -6.16
C PRO A 138 -17.86 8.52 -5.89
N LYS A 139 -18.64 7.59 -5.32
CA LYS A 139 -20.04 7.80 -4.92
C LYS A 139 -20.15 8.33 -3.48
N GLY A 140 -19.01 8.57 -2.82
CA GLY A 140 -18.93 9.02 -1.43
C GLY A 140 -19.23 7.91 -0.42
N VAL A 141 -19.13 6.64 -0.79
CA VAL A 141 -19.40 5.50 0.12
C VAL A 141 -18.09 4.99 0.72
N VAL A 142 -18.07 4.74 2.03
CA VAL A 142 -16.91 4.13 2.71
C VAL A 142 -16.84 2.65 2.35
N ARG A 143 -15.68 2.22 1.85
CA ARG A 143 -15.44 0.86 1.32
C ARG A 143 -14.48 0.03 2.15
N SER A 144 -13.57 0.69 2.87
CA SER A 144 -12.68 0.04 3.84
C SER A 144 -12.34 1.00 4.97
N ILE A 145 -12.09 0.44 6.16
CA ILE A 145 -11.61 1.15 7.34
C ILE A 145 -10.50 0.30 7.97
N THR A 146 -9.32 0.87 8.16
CA THR A 146 -8.21 0.28 8.91
C THR A 146 -7.90 1.20 10.08
N VAL A 147 -7.86 0.68 11.31
CA VAL A 147 -7.47 1.44 12.51
C VAL A 147 -6.32 0.73 13.19
N ASN A 148 -5.20 1.43 13.31
CA ASN A 148 -4.02 0.95 14.01
C ASN A 148 -3.88 1.66 15.37
N ASP A 149 -3.18 0.99 16.28
CA ASP A 149 -2.67 1.59 17.51
C ASP A 149 -1.67 2.74 17.21
N ALA A 150 -1.53 3.68 18.14
CA ALA A 150 -0.78 4.92 17.95
C ALA A 150 0.71 4.73 17.64
N ASP A 151 1.29 3.58 17.97
CA ASP A 151 2.70 3.24 17.69
C ASP A 151 2.89 2.22 16.56
N VAL A 152 1.83 1.84 15.83
CA VAL A 152 1.90 0.87 14.71
C VAL A 152 1.62 1.56 13.37
N GLY A 153 2.68 1.89 12.63
CA GLY A 153 2.58 2.47 11.28
C GLY A 153 1.86 1.55 10.28
N ARG A 154 1.16 2.14 9.31
CA ARG A 154 0.40 1.42 8.28
C ARG A 154 1.23 1.10 7.05
N SER A 155 0.82 0.08 6.30
CA SER A 155 1.41 -0.25 5.00
C SER A 155 0.70 0.48 3.86
N VAL A 156 1.48 1.20 3.06
CA VAL A 156 1.02 1.80 1.80
C VAL A 156 0.67 0.73 0.77
N ASP A 157 1.42 -0.39 0.76
CA ASP A 157 1.21 -1.49 -0.18
C ASP A 157 -0.14 -2.18 0.09
N GLU A 158 -0.53 -2.30 1.35
CA GLU A 158 -1.85 -2.81 1.73
C GLU A 158 -2.97 -1.83 1.36
N ALA A 159 -2.75 -0.52 1.54
CA ALA A 159 -3.71 0.49 1.09
C ALA A 159 -3.91 0.44 -0.44
N GLN A 160 -2.84 0.26 -1.22
CA GLN A 160 -2.92 0.02 -2.66
C GLN A 160 -3.64 -1.29 -2.99
N ARG A 161 -3.29 -2.40 -2.33
CA ARG A 161 -3.88 -3.73 -2.58
C ARG A 161 -5.39 -3.75 -2.33
N VAL A 162 -5.84 -3.15 -1.23
CA VAL A 162 -7.28 -3.06 -0.91
C VAL A 162 -8.00 -2.13 -1.88
N LEU A 163 -7.41 -1.00 -2.26
CA LEU A 163 -7.97 -0.12 -3.30
C LEU A 163 -8.11 -0.84 -4.64
N ASP A 164 -7.07 -1.56 -5.08
CA ASP A 164 -7.08 -2.34 -6.33
C ASP A 164 -8.15 -3.44 -6.29
N ALA A 165 -8.33 -4.11 -5.14
CA ALA A 165 -9.36 -5.15 -4.95
C ALA A 165 -10.79 -4.58 -5.00
N LEU A 166 -11.00 -3.40 -4.41
CA LEU A 166 -12.28 -2.69 -4.44
C LEU A 166 -12.63 -2.22 -5.85
N LYS A 167 -11.66 -1.69 -6.60
CA LYS A 167 -11.83 -1.29 -8.00
C LYS A 167 -12.11 -2.50 -8.90
N PHE A 168 -11.36 -3.60 -8.73
CA PHE A 168 -11.60 -4.86 -9.45
C PHE A 168 -13.03 -5.39 -9.22
N LYS A 169 -13.50 -5.39 -7.97
CA LYS A 169 -14.87 -5.80 -7.66
C LYS A 169 -15.92 -4.91 -8.34
N ASP A 170 -15.70 -3.61 -8.38
CA ASP A 170 -16.65 -2.66 -9.01
C ASP A 170 -16.63 -2.74 -10.55
N GLU A 171 -15.51 -3.16 -11.15
CA GLU A 171 -15.34 -3.32 -12.60
C GLU A 171 -15.88 -4.67 -13.11
N PHE A 172 -15.53 -5.78 -12.43
CA PHE A 172 -15.83 -7.14 -12.90
C PHE A 172 -16.99 -7.82 -12.17
N GLY A 173 -17.45 -7.28 -11.04
CA GLY A 173 -18.48 -7.89 -10.19
C GLY A 173 -18.02 -9.12 -9.39
N GLU A 174 -16.75 -9.50 -9.49
CA GLU A 174 -16.16 -10.66 -8.83
C GLU A 174 -15.62 -10.33 -7.42
N GLY A 175 -15.63 -11.34 -6.55
CA GLY A 175 -15.01 -11.28 -5.23
C GLY A 175 -13.50 -11.49 -5.31
N CYS A 176 -12.73 -10.78 -4.47
CA CYS A 176 -11.30 -11.01 -4.31
C CYS A 176 -11.03 -12.03 -3.18
N PRO A 177 -10.27 -13.11 -3.41
CA PRO A 177 -9.86 -14.05 -2.36
C PRO A 177 -8.92 -13.42 -1.30
N VAL A 178 -8.63 -14.21 -0.26
CA VAL A 178 -7.56 -13.88 0.71
C VAL A 178 -6.23 -13.68 -0.02
N ASP A 179 -5.44 -12.71 0.45
CA ASP A 179 -4.13 -12.32 -0.10
C ASP A 179 -4.13 -11.89 -1.60
N TRP A 180 -5.29 -11.69 -2.23
CA TRP A 180 -5.42 -11.26 -3.62
C TRP A 180 -4.63 -9.97 -3.91
N LYS A 181 -3.95 -9.96 -5.06
CA LYS A 181 -3.22 -8.83 -5.62
C LYS A 181 -3.67 -8.57 -7.06
N LYS A 182 -3.42 -7.34 -7.54
CA LYS A 182 -3.71 -6.96 -8.93
C LYS A 182 -3.02 -7.91 -9.91
N GLY A 183 -3.83 -8.62 -10.71
CA GLY A 183 -3.40 -9.66 -11.64
C GLY A 183 -3.81 -11.08 -11.24
N ASP A 184 -4.19 -11.31 -9.98
CA ASP A 184 -4.75 -12.58 -9.53
C ASP A 184 -6.21 -12.75 -9.99
N ALA A 185 -6.65 -14.00 -10.19
CA ALA A 185 -8.02 -14.31 -10.56
C ALA A 185 -9.02 -13.96 -9.45
N GLY A 186 -10.18 -13.44 -9.84
CA GLY A 186 -11.32 -13.25 -8.96
C GLY A 186 -12.12 -14.54 -8.74
N ILE A 187 -13.18 -14.42 -7.95
CA ILE A 187 -14.15 -15.48 -7.66
C ILE A 187 -15.53 -14.95 -8.05
N ASN A 188 -16.23 -15.65 -8.94
CA ASN A 188 -17.64 -15.37 -9.20
C ASN A 188 -18.49 -15.65 -7.94
N THR A 189 -19.07 -14.61 -7.35
CA THR A 189 -19.92 -14.71 -6.14
C THR A 189 -21.42 -14.75 -6.44
N THR A 190 -21.82 -14.77 -7.70
CA THR A 190 -23.24 -14.77 -8.14
C THR A 190 -23.84 -16.16 -8.26
N THR A 191 -23.01 -17.18 -8.50
CA THR A 191 -23.44 -18.58 -8.48
C THR A 191 -23.54 -19.04 -7.02
N PRO A 192 -24.66 -19.67 -6.59
CA PRO A 192 -24.73 -20.32 -5.30
C PRO A 192 -23.61 -21.35 -5.10
N LEU A 193 -23.21 -21.61 -3.85
CA LEU A 193 -22.22 -22.63 -3.50
C LEU A 193 -22.81 -24.06 -3.65
N GLU A 194 -23.16 -24.45 -4.87
CA GLU A 194 -23.56 -25.80 -5.23
C GLU A 194 -22.33 -26.62 -5.65
N GLY A 195 -21.66 -27.20 -4.65
CA GLY A 195 -20.50 -28.08 -4.86
C GLY A 195 -19.52 -28.04 -3.68
N LYS A 196 -18.64 -29.04 -3.61
CA LYS A 196 -17.47 -28.96 -2.72
C LYS A 196 -16.55 -27.87 -3.24
N LEU A 197 -16.16 -26.93 -2.37
CA LEU A 197 -15.10 -25.98 -2.65
C LEU A 197 -13.77 -26.73 -2.75
N GLU A 198 -13.38 -27.15 -3.96
CA GLU A 198 -12.09 -27.79 -4.23
C GLU A 198 -10.94 -26.77 -4.17
N LEU A 199 -10.64 -26.34 -2.95
CA LEU A 199 -9.35 -25.74 -2.62
C LEU A 199 -8.26 -26.76 -2.95
N LYS A 200 -7.47 -26.49 -3.99
CA LYS A 200 -6.30 -27.32 -4.36
C LYS A 200 -5.33 -27.39 -3.16
N LYS A 201 -5.43 -28.51 -2.43
CA LYS A 201 -4.88 -28.77 -1.09
C LYS A 201 -5.46 -27.83 -0.03
N SER A 202 -6.34 -28.39 0.80
CA SER A 202 -6.99 -27.66 1.90
C SER A 202 -5.93 -27.14 2.88
N TRP A 203 -5.99 -25.83 3.19
CA TRP A 203 -5.20 -25.21 4.26
C TRP A 203 -5.29 -25.97 5.59
N SER A 204 -6.43 -26.63 5.84
CA SER A 204 -6.67 -27.44 7.04
C SER A 204 -5.78 -28.69 7.14
N GLU A 205 -5.33 -29.28 6.02
CA GLU A 205 -4.48 -30.49 6.03
C GLU A 205 -3.03 -30.15 6.42
N TRP A 206 -2.54 -28.98 6.01
CA TRP A 206 -1.23 -28.45 6.41
C TRP A 206 -1.23 -27.84 7.82
N ALA A 207 -2.30 -27.13 8.21
CA ALA A 207 -2.36 -26.38 9.46
C ALA A 207 -2.62 -27.28 10.69
N ARG A 208 -3.52 -28.26 10.58
CA ARG A 208 -3.99 -29.08 11.71
C ARG A 208 -2.87 -29.71 12.55
N PRO A 209 -1.84 -30.36 11.95
CA PRO A 209 -0.76 -30.99 12.74
C PRO A 209 0.13 -29.99 13.49
N LYS A 210 0.20 -28.74 13.02
CA LYS A 210 0.96 -27.66 13.68
C LYS A 210 0.14 -27.02 14.80
N LEU A 211 -1.13 -26.73 14.55
CA LEU A 211 -2.05 -26.17 15.54
C LEU A 211 -2.30 -27.13 16.70
N GLN A 212 -2.51 -28.43 16.46
CA GLN A 212 -2.62 -29.41 17.53
C GLN A 212 -1.37 -29.46 18.42
N ARG A 213 -0.17 -29.38 17.83
CA ARG A 213 1.10 -29.40 18.57
C ARG A 213 1.34 -28.12 19.38
N ALA A 214 0.84 -26.97 18.91
CA ALA A 214 0.92 -25.70 19.63
C ALA A 214 -0.12 -25.61 20.78
N TRP A 215 -1.34 -26.06 20.54
CA TRP A 215 -2.46 -25.93 21.50
C TRP A 215 -2.47 -27.04 22.57
N SER A 216 -1.97 -28.25 22.27
CA SER A 216 -1.95 -29.35 23.24
C SER A 216 -0.91 -29.19 24.36
N GLY A 217 -0.07 -28.14 24.31
CA GLY A 217 1.00 -27.89 25.29
C GLY A 217 2.07 -28.99 25.36
N THR A 218 2.04 -29.97 24.45
CA THR A 218 2.87 -31.18 24.54
C THR A 218 4.28 -30.91 24.03
N SER A 219 5.08 -30.24 24.85
CA SER A 219 6.53 -30.23 24.72
C SER A 219 7.03 -31.66 24.86
N ALA A 220 7.48 -32.26 23.74
CA ALA A 220 8.21 -33.51 23.77
C ALA A 220 9.60 -33.27 24.37
N ARG A 221 9.68 -33.21 25.71
CA ARG A 221 10.94 -33.23 26.45
C ARG A 221 11.62 -34.57 26.17
N SER A 222 12.69 -34.55 25.38
CA SER A 222 13.56 -35.71 25.16
C SER A 222 14.40 -35.97 26.41
N SER A 223 13.81 -36.65 27.39
CA SER A 223 14.49 -37.05 28.62
C SER A 223 15.56 -38.12 28.35
N HIS A 224 16.75 -37.68 27.92
CA HIS A 224 17.97 -38.49 27.96
C HIS A 224 18.49 -38.57 29.41
N GLY A 225 17.73 -39.26 30.25
CA GLY A 225 18.14 -39.67 31.60
C GLY A 225 18.53 -41.14 31.57
N ALA A 226 19.76 -41.44 31.14
CA ALA A 226 20.30 -42.80 31.20
C ALA A 226 20.92 -43.05 32.58
N ALA A 227 20.32 -43.97 33.35
CA ALA A 227 20.96 -44.63 34.49
C ALA A 227 21.25 -46.10 34.12
N PRO A 228 22.36 -46.69 34.60
CA PRO A 228 22.90 -47.92 34.02
C PRO A 228 22.34 -49.21 34.64
N SER A 229 22.39 -50.31 33.89
CA SER A 229 22.50 -51.65 34.47
C SER A 229 23.26 -52.60 33.53
N LEU A 230 24.05 -53.48 34.15
CA LEU A 230 24.83 -54.55 33.52
C LEU A 230 23.95 -55.60 32.83
N MET A 231 24.44 -56.11 31.69
CA MET A 231 24.51 -57.52 31.27
C MET A 231 25.17 -57.56 29.87
N THR A 232 25.91 -58.55 29.39
CA THR A 232 26.73 -59.64 29.98
C THR A 232 27.76 -60.02 28.90
N LEU A 233 28.90 -60.61 29.26
CA LEU A 233 30.00 -60.94 28.34
C LEU A 233 29.57 -61.83 27.15
N GLY A 234 30.00 -61.47 25.94
CA GLY A 234 29.85 -62.23 24.70
C GLY A 234 31.12 -62.16 23.85
N ASN A 235 31.47 -63.26 23.19
CA ASN A 235 32.83 -63.55 22.69
C ASN A 235 33.31 -62.76 21.46
N VAL A 236 34.63 -62.71 21.33
CA VAL A 236 35.45 -62.18 20.22
C VAL A 236 35.41 -63.08 18.98
N ALA A 237 35.31 -62.49 17.77
CA ALA A 237 36.19 -62.73 16.60
C ALA A 237 35.60 -62.18 15.26
N GLY A 238 36.43 -61.62 14.37
CA GLY A 238 36.10 -61.42 12.94
C GLY A 238 36.58 -60.12 12.28
N ASN A 239 37.74 -60.16 11.60
CA ASN A 239 38.36 -59.02 10.91
C ASN A 239 37.62 -58.53 9.64
N GLY A 240 37.78 -57.23 9.31
CA GLY A 240 37.51 -56.64 7.98
C GLY A 240 37.91 -55.15 7.93
N PRO A 241 38.83 -54.68 7.06
CA PRO A 241 39.52 -53.39 7.26
C PRO A 241 38.99 -52.18 6.45
N ALA A 242 39.07 -51.02 7.11
CA ALA A 242 39.53 -49.69 6.69
C ALA A 242 39.23 -49.09 5.28
N SER A 243 38.72 -47.86 5.32
CA SER A 243 38.80 -46.83 4.25
C SER A 243 40.23 -46.32 4.00
N PRO A 244 40.47 -45.40 3.03
CA PRO A 244 40.59 -43.99 3.44
C PRO A 244 40.09 -42.90 2.44
N VAL A 245 39.97 -41.69 3.01
CA VAL A 245 39.77 -40.32 2.43
C VAL A 245 41.04 -39.82 1.67
N PRO A 246 41.15 -38.62 1.01
CA PRO A 246 40.55 -37.27 1.29
C PRO A 246 39.99 -36.54 0.01
N ASN A 247 39.80 -35.21 -0.17
CA ASN A 247 40.23 -34.00 0.58
C ASN A 247 39.34 -32.72 0.40
N MET A 248 39.83 -31.61 0.98
CA MET A 248 39.37 -30.21 1.17
C MET A 248 38.93 -29.29 0.00
N SER A 249 38.20 -28.23 0.39
CA SER A 249 37.88 -26.95 -0.30
C SER A 249 39.09 -25.98 -0.37
N PRO A 250 39.09 -24.80 -1.08
CA PRO A 250 38.21 -23.64 -0.78
C PRO A 250 37.85 -22.59 -1.90
N HIS A 251 36.89 -21.72 -1.57
CA HIS A 251 36.68 -20.28 -1.92
C HIS A 251 36.83 -19.63 -3.34
N HIS A 252 35.84 -18.74 -3.61
CA HIS A 252 35.87 -17.43 -4.30
C HIS A 252 35.85 -17.26 -5.85
N ALA A 253 34.72 -16.69 -6.30
CA ALA A 253 34.57 -15.47 -7.15
C ALA A 253 34.78 -15.46 -8.69
N SER A 254 34.05 -14.50 -9.28
CA SER A 254 34.22 -13.83 -10.59
C SER A 254 33.53 -14.37 -11.86
N LEU A 255 32.48 -13.64 -12.26
CA LEU A 255 32.24 -13.04 -13.58
C LEU A 255 33.15 -13.50 -14.75
N THR A 256 32.56 -14.01 -15.85
CA THR A 256 32.57 -13.29 -17.16
C THR A 256 31.52 -13.81 -18.16
N LYS A 257 31.02 -12.88 -19.00
CA LYS A 257 30.42 -12.99 -20.35
C LYS A 257 30.29 -14.36 -21.03
N LEU A 258 29.17 -14.55 -21.77
CA LEU A 258 29.19 -14.84 -23.22
C LEU A 258 27.78 -14.77 -23.87
N ASN A 259 27.67 -14.00 -24.98
CA ASN A 259 26.93 -14.27 -26.24
C ASN A 259 25.43 -14.68 -26.27
N ARG A 260 24.68 -14.50 -27.37
CA ARG A 260 24.69 -13.53 -28.52
C ARG A 260 23.36 -13.73 -29.29
N GLU A 261 22.92 -12.67 -29.98
CA GLU A 261 21.99 -12.70 -31.15
C GLU A 261 20.52 -13.09 -30.95
N GLY A 262 19.63 -12.40 -31.68
CA GLY A 262 18.18 -12.62 -31.61
C GLY A 262 17.27 -11.43 -31.94
N PHE A 263 17.72 -10.42 -32.71
CA PHE A 263 16.83 -9.34 -33.20
C PHE A 263 16.73 -9.38 -34.73
N ALA A 264 15.50 -9.54 -35.22
CA ALA A 264 15.14 -9.33 -36.61
C ALA A 264 14.17 -8.13 -36.71
N SER A 265 14.34 -7.33 -37.75
CA SER A 265 13.61 -6.09 -38.02
C SER A 265 12.15 -6.32 -38.43
N VAL A 266 11.29 -5.33 -38.14
CA VAL A 266 9.94 -5.23 -38.73
C VAL A 266 9.70 -3.79 -39.21
N GLU A 267 9.50 -3.61 -40.52
CA GLU A 267 8.89 -2.41 -41.10
C GLU A 267 7.85 -2.78 -42.16
N SER A 268 6.65 -2.19 -42.06
CA SER A 268 5.58 -2.10 -43.08
C SER A 268 4.92 -3.45 -43.50
N LEU A 269 3.59 -3.62 -43.54
CA LEU A 269 2.57 -2.80 -44.22
C LEU A 269 1.14 -3.12 -43.72
N GLY A 270 0.29 -2.09 -43.68
CA GLY A 270 -0.99 -2.11 -44.42
C GLY A 270 -2.22 -2.88 -43.89
N ALA A 271 -2.98 -2.21 -43.00
CA ALA A 271 -4.44 -2.04 -43.03
C ALA A 271 -5.42 -3.25 -43.17
N LEU A 272 -6.33 -3.39 -42.19
CA LEU A 272 -7.78 -3.07 -42.34
C LEU A 272 -8.60 -3.43 -41.09
N VAL A 273 -9.30 -2.45 -40.52
CA VAL A 273 -10.70 -2.42 -39.97
C VAL A 273 -10.83 -1.15 -39.11
N SER A 274 -11.92 -0.39 -39.31
CA SER A 274 -12.07 0.98 -38.76
C SER A 274 -12.44 1.05 -37.27
N PRO A 275 -12.05 2.13 -36.55
CA PRO A 275 -12.45 2.38 -35.17
C PRO A 275 -13.78 3.17 -35.07
N THR A 276 -14.49 2.98 -33.95
CA THR A 276 -15.49 3.95 -33.46
C THR A 276 -14.78 5.15 -32.84
N THR A 277 -15.22 6.36 -33.18
CA THR A 277 -14.60 7.64 -32.79
C THR A 277 -14.75 7.97 -31.29
N PRO A 278 -13.66 8.34 -30.59
CA PRO A 278 -13.72 9.13 -29.34
C PRO A 278 -14.04 10.61 -29.64
N ASN A 279 -14.48 11.34 -28.62
CA ASN A 279 -14.86 12.75 -28.76
C ASN A 279 -13.62 13.65 -28.96
N ARG A 280 -13.63 14.45 -30.04
CA ARG A 280 -12.52 15.36 -30.40
C ARG A 280 -12.24 16.43 -29.34
N LEU A 281 -13.26 16.83 -28.58
CA LEU A 281 -13.16 17.86 -27.54
C LEU A 281 -12.37 17.43 -26.29
N GLU A 282 -12.22 16.13 -26.03
CA GLU A 282 -11.50 15.64 -24.84
C GLU A 282 -9.98 15.67 -25.08
N ASN A 283 -9.51 15.24 -26.26
CA ASN A 283 -8.09 15.28 -26.63
C ASN A 283 -7.55 16.72 -26.78
N ASP A 284 -8.35 17.65 -27.33
CA ASP A 284 -7.94 19.04 -27.54
C ASP A 284 -7.70 19.77 -26.19
N LEU A 285 -8.35 19.34 -25.10
CA LEU A 285 -8.13 19.86 -23.74
C LEU A 285 -6.83 19.30 -23.12
N ASP A 286 -6.57 18.00 -23.29
CA ASP A 286 -5.36 17.36 -22.77
C ASP A 286 -4.08 17.87 -23.45
N GLU A 287 -4.08 18.07 -24.78
CA GLU A 287 -2.91 18.68 -25.46
C GLU A 287 -2.69 20.13 -25.02
N ALA A 288 -3.73 20.94 -24.84
CA ALA A 288 -3.61 22.31 -24.36
C ALA A 288 -3.03 22.36 -22.93
N MET A 289 -3.45 21.45 -22.05
CA MET A 289 -2.89 21.32 -20.70
C MET A 289 -1.45 20.80 -20.71
N LEU A 290 -1.08 19.89 -21.63
CA LEU A 290 0.30 19.43 -21.81
C LEU A 290 1.20 20.58 -22.30
N ALA A 291 0.74 21.35 -23.29
CA ALA A 291 1.47 22.50 -23.82
C ALA A 291 1.70 23.56 -22.73
N GLN A 292 0.68 23.89 -21.94
CA GLN A 292 0.80 24.81 -20.81
C GLN A 292 1.76 24.29 -19.73
N ARG A 293 1.75 22.98 -19.44
CA ARG A 293 2.73 22.36 -18.52
C ARG A 293 4.16 22.45 -19.05
N MET A 294 4.37 22.16 -20.33
CA MET A 294 5.69 22.26 -20.98
C MET A 294 6.22 23.70 -20.97
N GLU A 295 5.36 24.70 -21.21
CA GLU A 295 5.76 26.11 -21.19
C GLU A 295 6.10 26.58 -19.76
N ASN A 296 5.30 26.17 -18.76
CA ASN A 296 5.60 26.42 -17.35
C ASN A 296 6.93 25.75 -16.92
N MET A 297 7.23 24.57 -17.47
CA MET A 297 8.47 23.84 -17.19
C MET A 297 9.71 24.52 -17.83
N LYS A 298 9.59 25.02 -19.07
CA LYS A 298 10.62 25.87 -19.69
C LYS A 298 10.87 27.15 -18.89
N ALA A 299 9.82 27.81 -18.43
CA ALA A 299 9.94 29.02 -17.60
C ALA A 299 10.62 28.73 -16.24
N ALA A 300 10.31 27.58 -15.62
CA ALA A 300 11.00 27.13 -14.41
C ALA A 300 12.49 26.82 -14.65
N MET A 301 12.83 26.18 -15.78
CA MET A 301 14.21 25.92 -16.18
C MET A 301 15.00 27.20 -16.50
N ALA A 302 14.38 28.17 -17.17
CA ALA A 302 15.01 29.46 -17.45
C ALA A 302 15.36 30.23 -16.16
N ASN A 303 14.51 30.13 -15.13
CA ASN A 303 14.75 30.75 -13.82
C ASN A 303 15.74 29.96 -12.93
N SER A 304 16.13 28.73 -13.26
CA SER A 304 17.04 27.91 -12.46
C SER A 304 18.51 27.95 -12.92
N GLY A 305 18.81 28.63 -14.04
CA GLY A 305 20.17 28.84 -14.52
C GLY A 305 20.89 27.59 -15.05
N MET A 306 20.19 26.46 -15.21
CA MET A 306 20.76 25.23 -15.77
C MET A 306 20.67 25.21 -17.30
N SER A 307 21.82 25.23 -17.97
CA SER A 307 21.93 24.92 -19.40
C SER A 307 22.19 23.42 -19.60
N VAL A 308 21.53 22.83 -20.60
CA VAL A 308 21.85 21.49 -21.11
C VAL A 308 22.22 21.62 -22.58
N GLY A 309 23.46 21.27 -22.92
CA GLY A 309 23.91 21.24 -24.30
C GLY A 309 23.25 20.08 -25.05
N ILE A 310 22.65 20.39 -26.19
CA ILE A 310 22.13 19.37 -27.12
C ILE A 310 23.31 18.89 -27.98
N ALA A 311 23.65 17.61 -27.87
CA ALA A 311 24.55 16.97 -28.82
C ALA A 311 23.77 16.61 -30.10
N SER A 312 24.38 16.93 -31.25
CA SER A 312 23.89 16.68 -32.62
C SER A 312 23.96 15.22 -33.04
#